data_AF-A0A183AWQ0-F1
#
_entry.id   AF-A0A183AWQ0-F1
#
_cell.length_a   1.000
_cell.length_b   1.000
_cell.length_c   1.000
_cell.angle_alpha   90.00
_cell.angle_beta   90.00
_cell.angle_gamma   90.00
#
_symmetry.space_group_name_H-M   'P 1'
#
loop_
_entity.id
_entity.type
_entity.pdbx_description
1 polymer ?
#
loop_
_entity_poly.entity_id
_entity_poly.type
_entity_poly.pdbx_seq_one_letter_code
_entity_poly.pdbx_strand_id
1 'polypeptide(L)'
;MEWNKVREKFSSFKNNVLVCWSAPRVNTCYEYEEYTTDPQDSEAVTNGAETPRPSAKSSCSSSSRFLSTGFSLIGYTFLLQLALHLMTFLLNGLAYRRLDTTSLGLVNVRIGLFYSTMIFIARDAFRRACLSRGGDLITQSDSEHSSFPVSSRLFPTRTSSFAGLIDLTWSILPLGAILGSALLGVWIWVLPSPSRLASADGELKLPAELIDQQYVHCLLVYALSGLLELSTESFWLVCQLTHRVRDRILIEAFANAVRAIGIVAAILFVSPNYAIYSLGLPQILHGSTLFITYLCYFFRVLRHPNELDFDSEPVVQSFGDLFPRFRQVHLTLFLLCYSFSFAYRNPCFP
;
A
#
# COMPACT_ATOMS: atom_id res chain seq x y z
N MET A 1 37.74 -7.41 22.95
CA MET A 1 38.09 -7.59 21.52
C MET A 1 36.87 -7.73 20.59
N GLU A 2 35.63 -7.83 21.10
CA GLU A 2 34.43 -8.07 20.26
C GLU A 2 33.70 -6.81 19.74
N TRP A 3 33.87 -5.65 20.39
CA TRP A 3 33.13 -4.43 20.02
C TRP A 3 33.53 -3.82 18.67
N ASN A 4 34.78 -4.01 18.22
CA ASN A 4 35.23 -3.51 16.92
C ASN A 4 34.69 -4.38 15.77
N LYS A 5 34.52 -5.69 15.98
CA LYS A 5 33.95 -6.62 14.99
C LYS A 5 32.45 -6.37 14.74
N VAL A 6 31.72 -5.97 15.78
CA VAL A 6 30.30 -5.59 15.65
C VAL A 6 30.15 -4.25 14.94
N ARG A 7 31.03 -3.28 15.25
CA ARG A 7 31.04 -1.96 14.59
C ARG A 7 31.38 -2.06 13.10
N GLU A 8 32.32 -2.93 12.71
CA GLU A 8 32.64 -3.18 11.29
C GLU A 8 31.49 -3.86 10.56
N LYS A 9 30.79 -4.81 11.17
CA LYS A 9 29.58 -5.41 10.59
C LYS A 9 28.44 -4.40 10.43
N PHE A 10 28.27 -3.48 11.39
CA PHE A 10 27.25 -2.43 11.31
C PHE A 10 27.61 -1.34 10.28
N SER A 11 28.90 -1.00 10.15
CA SER A 11 29.43 -0.11 9.11
C SER A 11 29.28 -0.71 7.71
N SER A 12 29.59 -2.00 7.56
CA SER A 12 29.41 -2.76 6.31
C SER A 12 27.93 -2.89 5.94
N PHE A 13 27.05 -3.14 6.92
CA PHE A 13 25.60 -3.17 6.70
C PHE A 13 25.06 -1.79 6.30
N LYS A 14 25.50 -0.72 6.95
CA LYS A 14 25.13 0.67 6.61
C LYS A 14 25.61 1.05 5.21
N ASN A 15 26.84 0.68 4.82
CA ASN A 15 27.37 0.95 3.48
C ASN A 15 26.67 0.12 2.39
N ASN A 16 26.31 -1.14 2.67
CA ASN A 16 25.53 -1.96 1.74
C ASN A 16 24.09 -1.44 1.57
N VAL A 17 23.47 -0.94 2.65
CA VAL A 17 22.15 -0.29 2.58
C VAL A 17 22.21 1.05 1.84
N LEU A 18 23.30 1.83 2.01
CA LEU A 18 23.50 3.10 1.28
C LEU A 18 23.84 2.90 -0.19
N VAL A 19 24.60 1.86 -0.55
CA VAL A 19 24.86 1.47 -1.96
C VAL A 19 23.59 0.91 -2.63
N CYS A 20 22.69 0.28 -1.87
CA CYS A 20 21.38 -0.15 -2.34
C CYS A 20 20.32 0.98 -2.39
N TRP A 21 20.60 2.16 -1.84
CA TRP A 21 19.73 3.34 -1.86
C TRP A 21 20.07 4.33 -3.00
N SER A 22 21.22 4.21 -3.64
CA SER A 22 21.53 4.96 -4.85
C SER A 22 20.74 4.43 -6.05
N ALA A 23 20.18 5.34 -6.85
CA ALA A 23 19.65 5.05 -8.18
C ALA A 23 20.68 4.25 -9.00
N PRO A 24 20.25 3.42 -9.97
CA PRO A 24 21.19 2.66 -10.79
C PRO A 24 22.17 3.63 -11.43
N ARG A 25 23.46 3.56 -11.06
CA ARG A 25 24.49 4.21 -11.86
C ARG A 25 24.45 3.55 -13.23
N VAL A 26 24.22 4.37 -14.25
CA VAL A 26 24.50 4.04 -15.65
C VAL A 26 26.00 3.74 -15.73
N ASN A 27 26.37 2.46 -15.66
CA ASN A 27 27.70 2.03 -16.03
C ASN A 27 27.66 1.58 -17.49
N THR A 28 28.05 2.53 -18.34
CA THR A 28 28.99 2.38 -19.46
C THR A 28 28.97 1.03 -20.19
N CYS A 29 28.55 1.10 -21.46
CA CYS A 29 28.91 0.14 -22.50
C CYS A 29 30.40 -0.21 -22.39
N TYR A 30 30.70 -1.49 -22.15
CA TYR A 30 32.01 -2.03 -22.50
C TYR A 30 31.98 -2.32 -23.99
N GLU A 31 32.63 -1.45 -24.75
CA GLU A 31 33.03 -1.71 -26.12
C GLU A 31 34.16 -2.75 -26.05
N TYR A 32 33.91 -3.94 -26.57
CA TYR A 32 34.93 -4.97 -26.72
C TYR A 32 35.65 -4.68 -28.04
N GLU A 33 36.81 -4.02 -27.98
CA GLU A 33 37.76 -3.99 -29.10
C GLU A 33 38.33 -5.40 -29.26
N GLU A 34 37.89 -6.11 -30.29
CA GLU A 34 38.45 -7.38 -30.70
C GLU A 34 39.69 -7.11 -31.56
N TYR A 35 40.88 -7.22 -30.97
CA TYR A 35 42.15 -7.12 -31.68
C TYR A 35 42.29 -8.36 -32.59
N THR A 36 41.97 -8.21 -33.88
CA THR A 36 42.17 -9.25 -34.88
C THR A 36 43.55 -9.10 -35.49
N THR A 37 44.44 -10.05 -35.23
CA THR A 37 45.70 -10.23 -35.95
C THR A 37 45.41 -10.94 -37.26
N ASP A 38 45.71 -10.31 -38.40
CA ASP A 38 45.71 -10.93 -39.73
C ASP A 38 46.62 -12.17 -39.77
N PRO A 39 46.27 -13.18 -40.60
CA PRO A 39 46.91 -13.23 -41.91
C PRO A 39 45.95 -13.50 -43.09
N GLN A 40 46.26 -12.84 -44.19
CA GLN A 40 45.77 -13.08 -45.55
C GLN A 40 45.98 -14.54 -45.99
N ASP A 41 44.99 -15.15 -46.65
CA ASP A 41 45.08 -15.43 -48.09
C ASP A 41 43.91 -16.29 -48.63
N SER A 42 43.54 -15.98 -49.88
CA SER A 42 42.93 -16.84 -50.90
C SER A 42 41.41 -17.09 -50.94
N GLU A 43 40.79 -16.31 -51.84
CA GLU A 43 39.96 -16.70 -52.99
C GLU A 43 38.79 -17.71 -52.90
N ALA A 44 37.67 -17.24 -53.48
CA ALA A 44 36.75 -17.90 -54.43
C ALA A 44 35.30 -18.21 -53.99
N VAL A 45 34.36 -17.47 -54.62
CA VAL A 45 33.08 -17.89 -55.26
C VAL A 45 32.15 -18.82 -54.45
N THR A 46 30.89 -18.47 -54.12
CA THR A 46 29.71 -18.57 -55.02
C THR A 46 28.44 -17.99 -54.36
N ASN A 47 27.61 -17.36 -55.18
CA ASN A 47 26.19 -16.95 -55.08
C ASN A 47 25.29 -17.46 -53.95
N GLY A 48 24.42 -16.58 -53.43
CA GLY A 48 23.17 -16.94 -52.78
C GLY A 48 22.56 -15.80 -51.98
N ALA A 49 21.44 -15.25 -52.44
CA ALA A 49 20.68 -14.22 -51.74
C ALA A 49 20.07 -14.77 -50.43
N GLU A 50 20.42 -14.16 -49.29
CA GLU A 50 19.60 -14.23 -48.08
C GLU A 50 19.77 -12.96 -47.24
N THR A 51 18.68 -12.21 -47.12
CA THR A 51 18.52 -11.04 -46.26
C THR A 51 18.62 -11.45 -44.78
N PRO A 52 19.46 -10.85 -43.93
CA PRO A 52 19.48 -11.21 -42.52
C PRO A 52 18.28 -10.59 -41.78
N ARG A 53 17.37 -11.44 -41.29
CA ARG A 53 16.32 -11.08 -40.32
C ARG A 53 16.94 -10.57 -39.01
N PRO A 54 16.51 -9.44 -38.45
CA PRO A 54 16.88 -9.04 -37.10
C PRO A 54 15.77 -9.45 -36.12
N SER A 55 15.70 -10.70 -35.68
CA SER A 55 14.69 -11.07 -34.67
C SER A 55 14.98 -12.40 -33.96
N ALA A 56 15.86 -12.39 -32.96
CA ALA A 56 15.91 -13.48 -31.96
C ALA A 56 16.76 -13.15 -30.72
N LYS A 57 17.82 -12.34 -30.84
CA LYS A 57 18.79 -12.13 -29.74
C LYS A 57 18.43 -11.01 -28.76
N SER A 58 17.54 -10.08 -29.11
CA SER A 58 17.11 -8.99 -28.21
C SER A 58 15.98 -9.40 -27.25
N SER A 59 15.14 -10.39 -27.60
CA SER A 59 14.02 -10.81 -26.75
C SER A 59 14.46 -11.68 -25.56
N CYS A 60 15.42 -12.58 -25.76
CA CYS A 60 15.88 -13.53 -24.74
C CYS A 60 16.65 -12.85 -23.58
N SER A 61 17.39 -11.77 -23.87
CA SER A 61 18.11 -10.99 -22.82
C SER A 61 17.20 -10.05 -22.03
N SER A 62 16.06 -9.64 -22.62
CA SER A 62 15.07 -8.81 -21.94
C SER A 62 14.24 -9.65 -20.96
N SER A 63 13.74 -10.82 -21.40
CA SER A 63 12.96 -11.72 -20.56
C SER A 63 13.73 -12.22 -19.32
N SER A 64 15.01 -12.54 -19.43
CA SER A 64 15.83 -12.97 -18.27
C SER A 64 16.11 -11.82 -17.28
N ARG A 65 16.23 -10.57 -17.76
CA ARG A 65 16.33 -9.37 -16.91
C ARG A 65 15.01 -9.03 -16.22
N PHE A 66 13.88 -9.16 -16.91
CA PHE A 66 12.57 -8.96 -16.29
C PHE A 66 12.26 -10.04 -15.25
N LEU A 67 12.58 -11.30 -15.55
CA LEU A 67 12.40 -12.41 -14.61
C LEU A 67 13.31 -12.27 -13.38
N SER A 68 14.60 -11.96 -13.55
CA SER A 68 15.51 -11.78 -12.41
C SER A 68 15.14 -10.56 -11.55
N THR A 69 14.72 -9.45 -12.17
CA THR A 69 14.20 -8.27 -11.45
C THR A 69 12.90 -8.59 -10.71
N GLY A 70 11.98 -9.31 -11.37
CA GLY A 70 10.74 -9.78 -10.77
C GLY A 70 10.98 -10.70 -9.58
N PHE A 71 11.86 -11.69 -9.72
CA PHE A 71 12.27 -12.58 -8.62
C PHE A 71 12.91 -11.81 -7.47
N SER A 72 13.76 -10.83 -7.76
CA SER A 72 14.36 -9.97 -6.74
C SER A 72 13.29 -9.16 -5.99
N LEU A 73 12.33 -8.55 -6.71
CA LEU A 73 11.22 -7.79 -6.12
C LEU A 73 10.32 -8.66 -5.23
N ILE A 74 10.02 -9.87 -5.69
CA ILE A 74 9.26 -10.88 -4.94
C ILE A 74 10.04 -11.28 -3.69
N GLY A 75 11.35 -11.51 -3.81
CA GLY A 75 12.24 -11.82 -2.69
C GLY A 75 12.27 -10.72 -1.63
N TYR A 76 12.40 -9.45 -2.04
CA TYR A 76 12.35 -8.32 -1.13
C TYR A 76 11.01 -8.19 -0.41
N THR A 77 9.90 -8.37 -1.15
CA THR A 77 8.55 -8.33 -0.58
C THR A 77 8.35 -9.44 0.45
N PHE A 78 8.79 -10.66 0.12
CA PHE A 78 8.73 -11.80 1.03
C PHE A 78 9.54 -11.56 2.31
N LEU A 79 10.80 -11.11 2.17
CA LEU A 79 11.66 -10.82 3.32
C LEU A 79 11.07 -9.73 4.21
N LEU A 80 10.55 -8.67 3.61
CA LEU A 80 9.92 -7.57 4.34
C LEU A 80 8.66 -8.03 5.08
N GLN A 81 7.81 -8.84 4.44
CA GLN A 81 6.65 -9.43 5.10
C GLN A 81 7.07 -10.35 6.25
N LEU A 82 8.09 -11.19 6.06
CA LEU A 82 8.62 -12.05 7.12
C LEU A 82 9.14 -11.22 8.30
N ALA A 83 9.88 -10.14 8.04
CA ALA A 83 10.40 -9.26 9.07
C ALA A 83 9.27 -8.56 9.85
N LEU A 84 8.23 -8.10 9.16
CA LEU A 84 7.05 -7.51 9.80
C LEU A 84 6.30 -8.53 10.66
N HIS A 85 6.14 -9.77 10.21
CA HIS A 85 5.52 -10.84 11.01
C HIS A 85 6.35 -11.18 12.26
N LEU A 86 7.67 -11.29 12.12
CA LEU A 86 8.57 -11.50 13.25
C LEU A 86 8.49 -10.33 14.25
N MET A 87 8.42 -9.10 13.75
CA MET A 87 8.22 -7.91 14.57
C MET A 87 6.92 -8.01 15.37
N THR A 88 5.79 -8.33 14.73
CA THR A 88 4.50 -8.49 15.41
C THR A 88 4.55 -9.58 16.49
N PHE A 89 5.21 -10.70 16.20
CA PHE A 89 5.40 -11.77 17.20
C PHE A 89 6.17 -11.29 18.42
N LEU A 90 7.29 -10.59 18.22
CA LEU A 90 8.10 -10.05 19.31
C LEU A 90 7.34 -8.99 20.11
N LEU A 91 6.58 -8.12 19.44
CA LEU A 91 5.74 -7.12 20.10
C LEU A 91 4.67 -7.78 20.97
N ASN A 92 3.97 -8.78 20.45
CA ASN A 92 2.96 -9.51 21.21
C ASN A 92 3.56 -10.21 22.43
N GLY A 93 4.76 -10.80 22.29
CA GLY A 93 5.48 -11.42 23.40
C GLY A 93 5.95 -10.40 24.46
N LEU A 94 6.43 -9.22 24.04
CA LEU A 94 6.78 -8.13 24.95
C LEU A 94 5.56 -7.57 25.67
N ALA A 95 4.46 -7.42 24.94
CA ALA A 95 3.21 -6.93 25.47
C ALA A 95 2.67 -7.87 26.55
N TYR A 96 2.68 -9.19 26.33
CA TYR A 96 2.27 -10.18 27.34
C TYR A 96 3.11 -10.14 28.62
N ARG A 97 4.41 -9.80 28.52
CA ARG A 97 5.31 -9.73 29.68
C ARG A 97 5.10 -8.49 30.54
N ARG A 98 4.58 -7.39 29.98
CA ARG A 98 4.49 -6.09 30.66
C ARG A 98 3.08 -5.56 30.87
N LEU A 99 2.11 -6.07 30.13
CA LEU A 99 0.72 -5.62 30.17
C LEU A 99 -0.18 -6.75 30.64
N ASP A 100 -1.21 -6.39 31.39
CA ASP A 100 -2.20 -7.34 31.86
C ASP A 100 -2.94 -8.02 30.69
N THR A 101 -3.23 -9.30 30.85
CA THR A 101 -3.92 -10.13 29.86
C THR A 101 -5.29 -9.56 29.48
N THR A 102 -6.00 -8.97 30.43
CA THR A 102 -7.28 -8.30 30.22
C THR A 102 -7.15 -7.07 29.32
N SER A 103 -6.15 -6.22 29.55
CA SER A 103 -5.90 -5.02 28.73
C SER A 103 -5.53 -5.39 27.29
N LEU A 104 -4.73 -6.46 27.13
CA LEU A 104 -4.38 -7.02 25.83
C LEU A 104 -5.60 -7.58 25.08
N GLY A 105 -6.42 -8.38 25.76
CA GLY A 105 -7.65 -8.93 25.20
C GLY A 105 -8.61 -7.81 24.76
N LEU A 106 -8.77 -6.78 25.58
CA LEU A 106 -9.64 -5.66 25.27
C LEU A 106 -9.21 -4.90 24.02
N VAL A 107 -7.91 -4.62 23.87
CA VAL A 107 -7.39 -3.89 22.70
C VAL A 107 -7.33 -4.80 21.46
N ASN A 108 -6.73 -5.97 21.55
CA ASN A 108 -6.49 -6.82 20.38
C ASN A 108 -7.74 -7.53 19.88
N VAL A 109 -8.63 -7.97 20.78
CA VAL A 109 -9.87 -8.65 20.38
C VAL A 109 -10.97 -7.62 20.15
N ARG A 110 -11.36 -6.86 21.18
CA ARG A 110 -12.59 -6.05 21.10
C ARG A 110 -12.41 -4.79 20.26
N ILE A 111 -11.38 -3.99 20.52
CA ILE A 111 -11.08 -2.79 19.72
C ILE A 111 -10.55 -3.20 18.34
N GLY A 112 -9.71 -4.24 18.28
CA GLY A 112 -9.22 -4.81 17.03
C GLY A 112 -10.33 -5.31 16.10
N LEU A 113 -11.38 -5.93 16.65
CA LEU A 113 -12.57 -6.34 15.89
C LEU A 113 -13.31 -5.13 15.32
N PHE A 114 -13.60 -4.11 16.14
CA PHE A 114 -14.20 -2.86 15.66
C PHE A 114 -13.43 -2.28 14.47
N TYR A 115 -12.11 -2.13 14.64
CA TYR A 115 -11.23 -1.58 13.63
C TYR A 115 -11.26 -2.39 12.33
N SER A 116 -11.09 -3.71 12.45
CA SER A 116 -11.04 -4.61 11.30
C SER A 116 -12.37 -4.61 10.55
N THR A 117 -13.50 -4.62 11.27
CA THR A 117 -14.84 -4.57 10.68
C THR A 117 -15.06 -3.25 9.93
N MET A 118 -14.75 -2.11 10.56
CA MET A 118 -14.90 -0.79 9.94
C MET A 118 -14.09 -0.68 8.65
N ILE A 119 -12.80 -1.02 8.72
CA ILE A 119 -11.88 -0.94 7.58
C ILE A 119 -12.29 -1.91 6.47
N PHE A 120 -12.60 -3.17 6.80
CA PHE A 120 -12.97 -4.19 5.82
C PHE A 120 -14.22 -3.79 5.03
N ILE A 121 -15.29 -3.38 5.72
CA ILE A 121 -16.55 -3.01 5.08
C ILE A 121 -16.35 -1.76 4.20
N ALA A 122 -15.60 -0.77 4.68
CA ALA A 122 -15.43 0.49 3.98
C ALA A 122 -14.60 0.34 2.68
N ARG A 123 -13.55 -0.50 2.66
CA ARG A 123 -12.59 -0.50 1.54
C ARG A 123 -12.62 -1.72 0.62
N ASP A 124 -12.95 -2.92 1.10
CA ASP A 124 -12.65 -4.15 0.34
C ASP A 124 -13.45 -4.24 -0.95
N ALA A 125 -14.74 -3.91 -0.89
CA ALA A 125 -15.62 -3.86 -2.06
C ALA A 125 -15.13 -2.83 -3.10
N PHE A 126 -14.69 -1.66 -2.63
CA PHE A 126 -14.19 -0.59 -3.50
C PHE A 126 -12.88 -0.96 -4.16
N ARG A 127 -11.92 -1.54 -3.42
CA ARG A 127 -10.65 -1.99 -3.99
C ARG A 127 -10.87 -2.99 -5.13
N ARG A 128 -11.75 -3.98 -4.92
CA ARG A 128 -12.07 -4.98 -5.96
C ARG A 128 -12.70 -4.34 -7.19
N ALA A 129 -13.70 -3.47 -6.99
CA ALA A 129 -14.38 -2.81 -8.09
C ALA A 129 -13.46 -1.86 -8.88
N CYS A 130 -12.65 -1.06 -8.17
CA CYS A 130 -11.74 -0.10 -8.78
C CYS A 130 -10.58 -0.79 -9.50
N LEU A 131 -10.07 -1.91 -9.00
CA LEU A 131 -9.00 -2.66 -9.68
C LEU A 131 -9.52 -3.41 -10.90
N SER A 132 -10.71 -4.00 -10.83
CA SER A 132 -11.32 -4.67 -11.98
C SER A 132 -11.50 -3.68 -13.14
N ARG A 133 -12.06 -2.50 -12.88
CA ARG A 133 -12.33 -1.50 -13.92
C ARG A 133 -11.09 -0.68 -14.29
N GLY A 134 -10.19 -0.42 -13.33
CA GLY A 134 -8.99 0.36 -13.53
C GLY A 134 -7.94 -0.36 -14.38
N GLY A 135 -7.84 -1.69 -14.26
CA GLY A 135 -6.98 -2.51 -15.12
C GLY A 135 -7.40 -2.41 -16.59
N ASP A 136 -8.68 -2.59 -16.88
CA ASP A 136 -9.22 -2.51 -18.24
C ASP A 136 -8.93 -1.16 -18.91
N LEU A 137 -9.09 -0.05 -18.16
CA LEU A 137 -8.85 1.31 -18.65
C LEU A 137 -7.38 1.56 -19.03
N ILE A 138 -6.44 0.84 -18.42
CA ILE A 138 -5.01 0.95 -18.70
C ILE A 138 -4.61 0.01 -19.84
N THR A 139 -5.19 -1.19 -19.93
CA THR A 139 -4.84 -2.19 -20.95
C THR A 139 -5.46 -1.90 -22.33
N GLN A 140 -6.63 -1.23 -22.39
CA GLN A 140 -7.29 -0.91 -23.67
C GLN A 140 -6.48 0.05 -24.58
N SER A 141 -5.39 0.64 -24.10
CA SER A 141 -4.58 1.62 -24.84
C SER A 141 -3.78 1.06 -26.01
N ASP A 142 -3.47 -0.24 -26.02
CA ASP A 142 -2.43 -0.77 -26.92
C ASP A 142 -3.00 -1.45 -28.17
N SER A 143 -4.34 -1.53 -28.32
CA SER A 143 -4.99 -2.36 -29.35
C SER A 143 -5.84 -1.61 -30.40
N GLU A 144 -6.01 -0.29 -30.34
CA GLU A 144 -6.85 0.43 -31.31
C GLU A 144 -6.07 0.97 -32.51
N HIS A 145 -5.64 0.04 -33.38
CA HIS A 145 -5.71 0.27 -34.82
C HIS A 145 -7.03 -0.34 -35.32
N SER A 146 -8.15 0.34 -35.09
CA SER A 146 -9.37 0.08 -35.86
C SER A 146 -9.89 1.38 -36.47
N SER A 147 -9.78 1.42 -37.78
CA SER A 147 -10.03 2.54 -38.68
C SER A 147 -11.52 2.74 -38.90
N PHE A 148 -12.22 3.41 -37.98
CA PHE A 148 -13.54 4.00 -38.28
C PHE A 148 -13.76 5.32 -37.50
N PRO A 149 -14.04 6.45 -38.18
CA PRO A 149 -14.32 7.72 -37.51
C PRO A 149 -15.81 7.74 -37.08
N VAL A 150 -16.11 7.18 -35.91
CA VAL A 150 -17.45 7.29 -35.30
C VAL A 150 -17.41 8.29 -34.15
N SER A 151 -18.06 9.44 -34.38
CA SER A 151 -18.54 10.45 -33.41
C SER A 151 -17.83 10.51 -32.04
N SER A 152 -16.77 11.32 -31.98
CA SER A 152 -15.86 11.55 -30.86
C SER A 152 -16.42 12.35 -29.66
N ARG A 153 -17.73 12.27 -29.36
CA ARG A 153 -18.35 13.06 -28.27
C ARG A 153 -19.01 12.26 -27.14
N LEU A 154 -19.07 10.94 -27.21
CA LEU A 154 -19.74 10.12 -26.18
C LEU A 154 -18.81 9.22 -25.37
N PHE A 155 -17.54 9.09 -25.76
CA PHE A 155 -16.56 8.26 -25.05
C PHE A 155 -15.68 9.12 -24.12
N PRO A 156 -15.71 8.88 -22.80
CA PRO A 156 -14.91 9.64 -21.84
C PRO A 156 -13.41 9.45 -22.11
N THR A 157 -12.64 10.54 -22.06
CA THR A 157 -11.17 10.50 -22.19
C THR A 157 -10.58 9.66 -21.06
N ARG A 158 -9.44 8.98 -21.32
CA ARG A 158 -8.70 8.15 -20.34
C ARG A 158 -8.52 8.85 -18.98
N THR A 159 -8.15 10.12 -19.02
CA THR A 159 -7.97 10.98 -17.83
C THR A 159 -9.28 11.22 -17.08
N SER A 160 -10.40 11.42 -17.78
CA SER A 160 -11.71 11.62 -17.16
C SER A 160 -12.24 10.36 -16.47
N SER A 161 -12.01 9.18 -17.05
CA SER A 161 -12.36 7.89 -16.46
C SER A 161 -11.53 7.60 -15.21
N PHE A 162 -10.21 7.84 -15.26
CA PHE A 162 -9.33 7.67 -14.11
C PHE A 162 -9.67 8.65 -12.96
N ALA A 163 -9.95 9.91 -13.28
CA ALA A 163 -10.41 10.87 -12.30
C ALA A 163 -11.75 10.46 -11.66
N GLY A 164 -12.65 9.82 -12.43
CA GLY A 164 -13.86 9.20 -11.88
C GLY A 164 -13.59 8.05 -10.89
N LEU A 165 -12.54 7.25 -11.09
CA LEU A 165 -12.11 6.21 -10.14
C LEU A 165 -11.56 6.82 -8.84
N ILE A 166 -10.79 7.91 -8.95
CA ILE A 166 -10.30 8.66 -7.78
C ILE A 166 -11.48 9.26 -7.01
N ASP A 167 -12.40 9.94 -7.71
CA ASP A 167 -13.62 10.50 -7.13
C ASP A 167 -14.43 9.43 -6.38
N LEU A 168 -14.52 8.22 -6.94
CA LEU A 168 -15.17 7.07 -6.31
C LEU A 168 -14.42 6.59 -5.05
N THR A 169 -13.08 6.51 -5.11
CA THR A 169 -12.28 6.04 -3.98
C THR A 169 -12.37 6.98 -2.78
N TRP A 170 -12.47 8.29 -3.02
CA TRP A 170 -12.70 9.26 -1.96
C TRP A 170 -14.07 9.11 -1.27
N SER A 171 -15.05 8.45 -1.89
CA SER A 171 -16.33 8.13 -1.24
C SER A 171 -16.20 7.10 -0.11
N ILE A 172 -15.08 6.37 -0.05
CA ILE A 172 -14.76 5.45 1.06
C ILE A 172 -14.64 6.20 2.38
N LEU A 173 -14.13 7.43 2.39
CA LEU A 173 -13.93 8.22 3.60
C LEU A 173 -15.26 8.61 4.30
N PRO A 174 -16.25 9.25 3.63
CA PRO A 174 -17.54 9.54 4.25
C PRO A 174 -18.31 8.26 4.58
N LEU A 175 -18.21 7.21 3.76
CA LEU A 175 -18.80 5.90 4.07
C LEU A 175 -18.20 5.33 5.37
N GLY A 176 -16.87 5.36 5.49
CA GLY A 176 -16.15 4.92 6.68
C GLY A 176 -16.50 5.76 7.91
N ALA A 177 -16.74 7.06 7.77
CA ALA A 177 -17.20 7.91 8.86
C ALA A 177 -18.62 7.51 9.33
N ILE A 178 -19.57 7.34 8.41
CA ILE A 178 -20.94 6.93 8.74
C ILE A 178 -20.96 5.54 9.40
N LEU A 179 -20.27 4.57 8.78
CA LEU A 179 -20.17 3.21 9.31
C LEU A 179 -19.42 3.19 10.65
N GLY A 180 -18.33 3.94 10.76
CA GLY A 180 -17.55 4.08 11.98
C GLY A 180 -18.38 4.65 13.12
N SER A 181 -19.18 5.70 12.89
CA SER A 181 -20.09 6.25 13.88
C SER A 181 -21.18 5.26 14.30
N ALA A 182 -21.77 4.52 13.36
CA ALA A 182 -22.76 3.48 13.68
C ALA A 182 -22.14 2.34 14.51
N LEU A 183 -20.98 1.83 14.09
CA LEU A 183 -20.24 0.78 14.80
C LEU A 183 -19.75 1.24 16.18
N LEU A 184 -19.34 2.50 16.33
CA LEU A 184 -19.00 3.10 17.62
C LEU A 184 -20.18 3.01 18.59
N GLY A 185 -21.38 3.38 18.13
CA GLY A 185 -22.59 3.26 18.93
C GLY A 185 -22.87 1.82 19.39
N VAL A 186 -22.67 0.84 18.51
CA VAL A 186 -22.79 -0.58 18.87
C VAL A 186 -21.73 -1.00 19.90
N TRP A 187 -20.47 -0.60 19.73
CA TRP A 187 -19.39 -1.02 20.63
C TRP A 187 -19.45 -0.38 22.02
N ILE A 188 -20.02 0.82 22.11
CA ILE A 188 -20.18 1.57 23.36
C ILE A 188 -21.45 1.14 24.10
N TRP A 189 -22.59 1.00 23.40
CA TRP A 189 -23.90 0.81 24.06
C TRP A 189 -24.46 -0.60 24.00
N VAL A 190 -24.15 -1.39 22.97
CA VAL A 190 -24.71 -2.75 22.81
C VAL A 190 -23.82 -3.80 23.47
N LEU A 191 -22.50 -3.67 23.35
CA LEU A 191 -21.58 -4.63 23.97
C LEU A 191 -21.47 -4.45 25.49
N PRO A 192 -21.25 -5.54 26.26
CA PRO A 192 -21.06 -5.47 27.71
C PRO A 192 -19.99 -4.46 28.11
N SER A 193 -20.15 -3.80 29.26
CA SER A 193 -19.16 -2.81 29.71
C SER A 193 -17.79 -3.50 29.91
N PRO A 194 -16.69 -2.86 29.51
CA PRO A 194 -15.37 -3.49 29.60
C PRO A 194 -14.95 -3.73 31.05
N SER A 195 -15.40 -2.90 31.99
CA SER A 195 -15.32 -3.13 33.45
C SER A 195 -15.89 -4.48 33.89
N ARG A 196 -17.06 -4.90 33.37
CA ARG A 196 -17.69 -6.18 33.73
C ARG A 196 -16.88 -7.38 33.25
N LEU A 197 -16.28 -7.28 32.05
CA LEU A 197 -15.40 -8.31 31.50
C LEU A 197 -14.09 -8.38 32.28
N ALA A 198 -13.53 -7.22 32.64
CA ALA A 198 -12.31 -7.15 33.43
C ALA A 198 -12.47 -7.68 34.87
N SER A 199 -13.63 -7.46 35.49
CA SER A 199 -13.93 -7.96 36.83
C SER A 199 -14.17 -9.47 36.88
N ALA A 200 -14.62 -10.07 35.77
CA ALA A 200 -14.91 -11.51 35.71
C ALA A 200 -13.63 -12.37 35.69
N ASP A 201 -12.54 -11.85 35.11
CA ASP A 201 -11.24 -12.54 35.02
C ASP A 201 -10.32 -12.33 36.25
N GLY A 202 -10.77 -11.59 37.28
CA GLY A 202 -10.18 -11.60 38.63
C GLY A 202 -8.78 -10.99 38.83
N GLU A 203 -8.08 -10.53 37.78
CA GLU A 203 -6.67 -10.12 37.87
C GLU A 203 -6.43 -8.60 37.96
N LEU A 204 -7.44 -7.76 37.67
CA LEU A 204 -7.21 -6.33 37.46
C LEU A 204 -7.50 -5.47 38.71
N LYS A 205 -6.46 -4.85 39.29
CA LYS A 205 -6.55 -3.95 40.47
C LYS A 205 -7.01 -2.52 40.16
N LEU A 206 -7.36 -2.20 38.91
CA LEU A 206 -7.75 -0.84 38.53
C LEU A 206 -9.23 -0.55 38.84
N PRO A 207 -9.57 0.71 39.20
CA PRO A 207 -10.96 1.12 39.37
C PRO A 207 -11.72 1.01 38.05
N ALA A 208 -12.93 0.44 38.11
CA ALA A 208 -13.78 0.13 36.96
C ALA A 208 -14.06 1.35 36.05
N GLU A 209 -14.28 2.53 36.65
CA GLU A 209 -14.57 3.76 35.91
C GLU A 209 -13.41 4.21 35.01
N LEU A 210 -12.17 4.03 35.47
CA LEU A 210 -11.00 4.43 34.70
C LEU A 210 -10.83 3.53 33.46
N ILE A 211 -11.11 2.24 33.57
CA ILE A 211 -11.03 1.28 32.46
C ILE A 211 -12.06 1.62 31.38
N ASP A 212 -13.30 1.90 31.79
CA ASP A 212 -14.39 2.24 30.87
C ASP A 212 -14.06 3.53 30.10
N GLN A 213 -13.50 4.54 30.77
CA GLN A 213 -13.08 5.78 30.12
C GLN A 213 -11.89 5.56 29.16
N GLN A 214 -10.85 4.84 29.60
CA GLN A 214 -9.68 4.53 28.77
C GLN A 214 -10.07 3.76 27.51
N TYR A 215 -11.01 2.81 27.65
CA TYR A 215 -11.53 2.03 26.54
C TYR A 215 -12.20 2.91 25.48
N VAL A 216 -13.11 3.81 25.89
CA VAL A 216 -13.82 4.70 24.94
C VAL A 216 -12.85 5.61 24.22
N HIS A 217 -11.88 6.20 24.92
CA HIS A 217 -10.84 7.02 24.30
C HIS A 217 -10.02 6.24 23.28
N CYS A 218 -9.57 5.02 23.60
CA CYS A 218 -8.86 4.18 22.64
C CYS A 218 -9.74 3.82 21.43
N LEU A 219 -11.02 3.54 21.64
CA LEU A 219 -11.94 3.25 20.56
C LEU A 219 -12.08 4.44 19.59
N LEU A 220 -12.18 5.67 20.12
CA LEU A 220 -12.19 6.90 19.31
C LEU A 220 -10.86 7.12 18.56
N VAL A 221 -9.73 6.84 19.21
CA VAL A 221 -8.39 6.90 18.59
C VAL A 221 -8.28 5.93 17.41
N TYR A 222 -8.78 4.69 17.56
CA TYR A 222 -8.82 3.72 16.48
C TYR A 222 -9.76 4.13 15.35
N ALA A 223 -10.92 4.73 15.67
CA ALA A 223 -11.83 5.27 14.67
C ALA A 223 -11.14 6.39 13.85
N LEU A 224 -10.53 7.36 14.53
CA LEU A 224 -9.80 8.47 13.87
C LEU A 224 -8.64 7.96 13.02
N SER A 225 -7.83 7.04 13.55
CA SER A 225 -6.75 6.42 12.79
C SER A 225 -7.27 5.66 11.58
N GLY A 226 -8.41 4.98 11.71
CA GLY A 226 -8.99 4.26 10.59
C GLY A 226 -9.48 5.20 9.50
N LEU A 227 -10.04 6.37 9.85
CA LEU A 227 -10.38 7.40 8.85
C LEU A 227 -9.13 7.94 8.12
N LEU A 228 -8.01 8.12 8.83
CA LEU A 228 -6.74 8.46 8.20
C LEU A 228 -6.28 7.36 7.23
N GLU A 229 -6.37 6.09 7.63
CA GLU A 229 -6.04 4.97 6.73
C GLU A 229 -6.96 4.93 5.50
N LEU A 230 -8.28 5.10 5.68
CA LEU A 230 -9.23 5.14 4.57
C LEU A 230 -8.98 6.32 3.61
N SER A 231 -8.48 7.45 4.12
CA SER A 231 -8.10 8.57 3.24
C SER A 231 -6.89 8.25 2.35
N THR A 232 -6.08 7.24 2.70
CA THR A 232 -4.94 6.81 1.88
C THR A 232 -5.31 5.88 0.73
N GLU A 233 -6.56 5.40 0.67
CA GLU A 233 -7.01 4.45 -0.35
C GLU A 233 -6.87 5.00 -1.77
N SER A 234 -7.07 6.31 -1.95
CA SER A 234 -6.87 6.97 -3.26
C SER A 234 -5.41 6.85 -3.71
N PHE A 235 -4.45 7.07 -2.80
CA PHE A 235 -3.02 6.95 -3.09
C PHE A 235 -2.62 5.49 -3.34
N TRP A 236 -3.17 4.57 -2.54
CA TRP A 236 -2.96 3.13 -2.68
C TRP A 236 -3.41 2.63 -4.07
N LEU A 237 -4.59 3.07 -4.52
CA LEU A 237 -5.16 2.67 -5.82
C LEU A 237 -4.27 3.16 -6.97
N VAL A 238 -3.81 4.41 -6.92
CA VAL A 238 -2.90 4.97 -7.94
C VAL A 238 -1.63 4.13 -8.01
N CYS A 239 -0.98 3.85 -6.88
CA CYS A 239 0.23 3.01 -6.87
C CYS A 239 -0.01 1.62 -7.45
N GLN A 240 -1.17 1.01 -7.17
CA GLN A 240 -1.51 -0.31 -7.67
C GLN A 240 -1.76 -0.32 -9.18
N LEU A 241 -2.50 0.67 -9.69
CA LEU A 241 -2.83 0.80 -11.11
C LEU A 241 -1.63 1.20 -11.96
N THR A 242 -0.71 2.03 -11.44
CA THR A 242 0.52 2.40 -12.15
C THR A 242 1.67 1.41 -11.92
N HIS A 243 1.39 0.20 -11.41
CA HIS A 243 2.39 -0.84 -11.10
C HIS A 243 3.54 -0.41 -10.16
N ARG A 244 3.36 0.63 -9.34
CA ARG A 244 4.32 1.12 -8.32
C ARG A 244 4.19 0.38 -7.00
N VAL A 245 4.10 -0.94 -7.09
CA VAL A 245 3.80 -1.83 -5.95
C VAL A 245 4.93 -1.83 -4.91
N ARG A 246 6.19 -1.68 -5.34
CA ARG A 246 7.34 -1.61 -4.44
C ARG A 246 7.27 -0.41 -3.50
N ASP A 247 7.03 0.77 -4.05
CA ASP A 247 7.02 2.01 -3.26
C ASP A 247 5.86 2.00 -2.27
N ARG A 248 4.69 1.51 -2.68
CA ARG A 248 3.54 1.26 -1.81
C ARG A 248 3.90 0.37 -0.62
N ILE A 249 4.50 -0.79 -0.88
CA ILE A 249 4.90 -1.75 0.15
C ILE A 249 5.89 -1.12 1.13
N LEU A 250 6.84 -0.31 0.65
CA LEU A 250 7.80 0.39 1.51
C LEU A 250 7.11 1.44 2.41
N ILE A 251 6.16 2.19 1.88
CA ILE A 251 5.37 3.17 2.64
C ILE A 251 4.58 2.48 3.76
N GLU A 252 3.88 1.38 3.43
CA GLU A 252 3.11 0.59 4.40
C GLU A 252 4.01 -0.03 5.47
N ALA A 253 5.19 -0.56 5.08
CA ALA A 253 6.15 -1.11 6.01
C ALA A 253 6.74 -0.05 6.94
N PHE A 254 7.01 1.16 6.43
CA PHE A 254 7.49 2.27 7.24
C PHE A 254 6.47 2.68 8.31
N ALA A 255 5.20 2.84 7.93
CA ALA A 255 4.14 3.16 8.89
C ALA A 255 3.98 2.07 9.97
N ASN A 256 4.05 0.79 9.58
CA ASN A 256 4.00 -0.34 10.52
C ASN A 256 5.22 -0.38 11.45
N ALA A 257 6.41 -0.03 10.96
CA ALA A 257 7.62 0.08 11.79
C ALA A 257 7.48 1.22 12.81
N VAL A 258 6.95 2.37 12.41
CA VAL A 258 6.68 3.49 13.34
C VAL A 258 5.67 3.08 14.41
N ARG A 259 4.61 2.35 14.05
CA ARG A 259 3.65 1.77 15.00
C ARG A 259 4.33 0.84 16.00
N ALA A 260 5.15 -0.09 15.50
CA ALA A 260 5.89 -1.05 16.30
C ALA A 260 6.80 -0.36 17.32
N ILE A 261 7.58 0.62 16.86
CA ILE A 261 8.46 1.43 17.71
C ILE A 261 7.64 2.21 18.74
N GLY A 262 6.51 2.77 18.34
CA GLY A 262 5.57 3.47 19.24
C GLY A 262 5.04 2.55 20.35
N ILE A 263 4.67 1.31 20.02
CA ILE A 263 4.22 0.31 21.01
C ILE A 263 5.36 -0.02 21.99
N VAL A 264 6.57 -0.29 21.49
CA VAL A 264 7.73 -0.57 22.35
C VAL A 264 8.02 0.61 23.28
N ALA A 265 8.07 1.83 22.73
CA ALA A 265 8.30 3.03 23.53
C ALA A 265 7.22 3.22 24.59
N ALA A 266 5.94 3.05 24.23
CA ALA A 266 4.84 3.16 25.18
C ALA A 266 4.92 2.12 26.30
N ILE A 267 5.24 0.86 25.97
CA ILE A 267 5.40 -0.21 26.97
C ILE A 267 6.62 0.01 27.89
N LEU A 268 7.67 0.66 27.41
CA LEU A 268 8.89 0.89 28.19
C LEU A 268 8.81 2.12 29.10
N PHE A 269 8.14 3.19 28.64
CA PHE A 269 8.14 4.48 29.33
C PHE A 269 6.85 4.81 30.07
N VAL A 270 5.72 4.18 29.71
CA VAL A 270 4.42 4.48 30.32
C VAL A 270 4.18 3.56 31.51
N SER A 271 3.61 4.12 32.59
CA SER A 271 3.22 3.38 33.78
C SER A 271 2.17 2.30 33.46
N PRO A 272 2.18 1.13 34.14
CA PRO A 272 1.20 0.05 33.93
C PRO A 272 -0.28 0.50 34.05
N ASN A 273 -0.56 1.56 34.82
CA ASN A 273 -1.91 2.09 34.99
C ASN A 273 -2.55 2.64 33.69
N TYR A 274 -1.75 2.85 32.65
CA TYR A 274 -2.18 3.33 31.33
C TYR A 274 -1.94 2.28 30.22
N ALA A 275 -1.90 1.00 30.59
CA ALA A 275 -1.65 -0.14 29.70
C ALA A 275 -2.50 -0.11 28.41
N ILE A 276 -3.78 0.24 28.50
CA ILE A 276 -4.70 0.31 27.36
C ILE A 276 -4.26 1.41 26.38
N TYR A 277 -3.87 2.59 26.88
CA TYR A 277 -3.34 3.67 26.04
C TYR A 277 -2.01 3.32 25.39
N SER A 278 -1.16 2.54 26.05
CA SER A 278 0.13 2.13 25.49
C SER A 278 -0.02 1.31 24.21
N LEU A 279 -1.12 0.57 24.07
CA LEU A 279 -1.44 -0.17 22.85
C LEU A 279 -2.28 0.67 21.87
N GLY A 280 -3.10 1.59 22.37
CA GLY A 280 -4.01 2.38 21.54
C GLY A 280 -3.41 3.62 20.88
N LEU A 281 -2.58 4.40 21.57
CA LEU A 281 -2.01 5.64 21.01
C LEU A 281 -1.05 5.41 19.84
N PRO A 282 -0.24 4.33 19.78
CA PRO A 282 0.56 4.04 18.59
C PRO A 282 -0.27 3.84 17.31
N GLN A 283 -1.57 3.55 17.44
CA GLN A 283 -2.47 3.44 16.29
C GLN A 283 -2.62 4.78 15.56
N ILE A 284 -2.78 5.91 16.25
CA ILE A 284 -2.87 7.20 15.56
C ILE A 284 -1.54 7.62 14.95
N LEU A 285 -0.42 7.24 15.56
CA LEU A 285 0.91 7.41 14.96
C LEU A 285 1.02 6.64 13.64
N HIS A 286 0.50 5.42 13.59
CA HIS A 286 0.43 4.64 12.35
C HIS A 286 -0.38 5.36 11.27
N GLY A 287 -1.66 5.69 11.56
CA GLY A 287 -2.56 6.30 10.57
C GLY A 287 -2.03 7.63 10.03
N SER A 288 -1.49 8.48 10.91
CA SER A 288 -0.89 9.76 10.52
C SER A 288 0.40 9.59 9.72
N THR A 289 1.29 8.69 10.12
CA THR A 289 2.52 8.39 9.38
C THR A 289 2.21 7.88 7.98
N LEU A 290 1.25 6.95 7.86
CA LEU A 290 0.84 6.40 6.58
C LEU A 290 0.35 7.51 5.64
N PHE A 291 -0.57 8.36 6.13
CA PHE A 291 -1.13 9.46 5.36
C PHE A 291 -0.07 10.49 4.93
N ILE A 292 0.75 10.95 5.87
CA ILE A 292 1.81 11.93 5.60
C ILE A 292 2.84 11.37 4.62
N THR A 293 3.23 10.10 4.76
CA THR A 293 4.23 9.49 3.88
C THR A 293 3.71 9.37 2.44
N TYR A 294 2.44 9.00 2.25
CA TYR A 294 1.83 9.02 0.91
C TYR A 294 1.78 10.43 0.32
N LEU A 295 1.37 11.44 1.09
CA LEU A 295 1.36 12.83 0.63
C LEU A 295 2.75 13.29 0.20
N CYS A 296 3.77 13.06 1.04
CA CYS A 296 5.16 13.40 0.74
C CYS A 296 5.69 12.66 -0.50
N TYR A 297 5.37 11.37 -0.64
CA TYR A 297 5.77 10.57 -1.80
C TYR A 297 5.19 11.14 -3.10
N PHE A 298 3.87 11.33 -3.17
CA PHE A 298 3.23 11.85 -4.38
C PHE A 298 3.63 13.29 -4.68
N PHE A 299 3.83 14.12 -3.65
CA PHE A 299 4.36 15.47 -3.84
C PHE A 299 5.76 15.45 -4.46
N ARG A 300 6.65 14.55 -4.00
CA ARG A 300 8.01 14.41 -4.56
C ARG A 300 7.98 13.91 -6.00
N VAL A 301 7.19 12.86 -6.26
CA VAL A 301 7.07 12.22 -7.59
C VAL A 301 6.53 13.21 -8.64
N LEU A 302 5.50 13.98 -8.30
CA LEU A 302 4.90 14.95 -9.24
C LEU A 302 5.73 16.21 -9.42
N ARG A 303 6.53 16.60 -8.43
CA ARG A 303 7.43 17.77 -8.53
C ARG A 303 8.68 17.49 -9.37
N HIS A 304 9.14 16.23 -9.40
CA HIS A 304 10.34 15.82 -10.13
C HIS A 304 10.02 14.70 -11.12
N PRO A 305 9.29 14.98 -12.22
CA PRO A 305 8.93 13.97 -13.22
C PRO A 305 10.14 13.41 -13.97
N ASN A 306 11.24 14.17 -14.07
CA ASN A 306 12.41 13.84 -14.88
C ASN A 306 13.35 12.76 -14.27
N GLU A 307 13.13 12.34 -13.02
CA GLU A 307 13.90 11.25 -12.37
C GLU A 307 13.31 9.85 -12.65
N LEU A 308 12.17 9.78 -13.36
CA LEU A 308 11.38 8.59 -13.55
C LEU A 308 11.24 8.31 -15.04
N ASP A 309 11.88 7.23 -15.50
CA ASP A 309 11.69 6.65 -16.85
C ASP A 309 10.19 6.49 -17.13
N PHE A 310 9.64 7.41 -17.91
CA PHE A 310 8.28 7.35 -18.42
C PHE A 310 8.36 7.14 -19.94
N ASP A 311 8.35 5.88 -20.36
CA ASP A 311 8.06 5.49 -21.75
C ASP A 311 6.55 5.62 -22.09
N SER A 312 5.73 6.09 -21.15
CA SER A 312 4.27 6.22 -21.29
C SER A 312 3.80 7.58 -20.77
N GLU A 313 2.75 8.15 -21.36
CA GLU A 313 2.20 9.42 -20.84
C GLU A 313 1.74 9.29 -19.39
N PRO A 314 2.11 10.23 -18.50
CA PRO A 314 1.72 10.16 -17.09
C PRO A 314 0.22 10.35 -16.92
N VAL A 315 -0.44 9.35 -16.34
CA VAL A 315 -1.89 9.33 -16.04
C VAL A 315 -2.28 10.40 -15.02
N VAL A 316 -1.35 10.83 -14.16
CA VAL A 316 -1.53 11.90 -13.16
C VAL A 316 -0.53 13.01 -13.47
N GLN A 317 -1.03 14.21 -13.74
CA GLN A 317 -0.22 15.35 -14.16
C GLN A 317 -0.05 16.39 -13.05
N SER A 318 -1.05 16.52 -12.18
CA SER A 318 -1.03 17.48 -11.07
C SER A 318 -1.35 16.81 -9.73
N PHE A 319 -0.81 17.37 -8.65
CA PHE A 319 -1.16 16.98 -7.29
C PHE A 319 -2.66 17.14 -7.01
N GLY A 320 -3.31 18.11 -7.68
CA GLY A 320 -4.76 18.33 -7.57
C GLY A 320 -5.61 17.20 -8.15
N ASP A 321 -5.08 16.40 -9.08
CA ASP A 321 -5.81 15.30 -9.73
C ASP A 321 -5.99 14.09 -8.80
N LEU A 322 -5.25 14.05 -7.68
CA LEU A 322 -5.36 13.01 -6.65
C LEU A 322 -6.51 13.27 -5.66
N PHE A 323 -7.13 14.45 -5.72
CA PHE A 323 -8.21 14.85 -4.83
C PHE A 323 -9.56 14.82 -5.55
N PRO A 324 -10.67 14.62 -4.81
CA PRO A 324 -11.96 14.47 -5.45
C PRO A 324 -12.46 15.80 -6.00
N ARG A 325 -13.05 15.75 -7.18
CA ARG A 325 -13.82 16.87 -7.76
C ARG A 325 -15.22 16.82 -7.16
N PHE A 326 -15.41 17.50 -6.04
CA PHE A 326 -16.64 17.48 -5.22
C PHE A 326 -17.96 17.69 -5.97
N ARG A 327 -17.95 18.27 -7.18
CA ARG A 327 -19.14 18.49 -8.02
C ARG A 327 -19.66 17.23 -8.74
N GLN A 328 -18.85 16.17 -8.91
CA GLN A 328 -19.21 14.96 -9.68
C GLN A 328 -19.49 13.71 -8.82
N VAL A 329 -19.01 13.69 -7.58
CA VAL A 329 -19.15 12.55 -6.64
C VAL A 329 -20.63 12.15 -6.41
N HIS A 330 -21.53 13.13 -6.39
CA HIS A 330 -22.96 12.90 -6.17
C HIS A 330 -23.65 12.13 -7.31
N LEU A 331 -23.16 12.27 -8.55
CA LEU A 331 -23.72 11.60 -9.73
C LEU A 331 -23.18 10.17 -9.87
N THR A 332 -21.89 9.98 -9.56
CA THR A 332 -21.21 8.68 -9.66
C THR A 332 -21.68 7.70 -8.58
N LEU A 333 -21.89 8.16 -7.34
CA LEU A 333 -22.51 7.37 -6.26
C LEU A 333 -23.93 6.95 -6.63
N PHE A 334 -24.72 7.86 -7.21
CA PHE A 334 -26.09 7.57 -7.64
C PHE A 334 -26.13 6.50 -8.75
N LEU A 335 -25.24 6.60 -9.74
CA LEU A 335 -25.13 5.63 -10.83
C LEU A 335 -24.60 4.26 -10.40
N LEU A 336 -23.72 4.22 -9.39
CA LEU A 336 -23.24 2.96 -8.82
C LEU A 336 -24.28 2.28 -7.93
N CYS A 337 -25.00 3.02 -7.09
CA CYS A 337 -26.16 2.48 -6.38
C CYS A 337 -27.21 1.92 -7.35
N TYR A 338 -27.44 2.60 -8.47
CA TYR A 338 -28.36 2.13 -9.51
C TYR A 338 -27.83 0.88 -10.23
N SER A 339 -26.53 0.82 -10.54
CA SER A 339 -25.89 -0.33 -11.18
C SER A 339 -25.81 -1.56 -10.28
N PHE A 340 -25.52 -1.37 -8.98
CA PHE A 340 -25.53 -2.45 -7.98
C PHE A 340 -26.95 -2.97 -7.74
N SER A 341 -27.95 -2.09 -7.76
CA SER A 341 -29.36 -2.46 -7.67
C SER A 341 -29.85 -3.19 -8.93
N PHE A 342 -29.32 -2.86 -10.11
CA PHE A 342 -29.65 -3.53 -11.38
C PHE A 342 -28.96 -4.89 -11.52
N ALA A 343 -27.71 -5.03 -11.06
CA ALA A 343 -26.97 -6.29 -11.08
C ALA A 343 -27.60 -7.37 -10.16
N TYR A 344 -28.28 -6.98 -9.08
CA TYR A 344 -29.02 -7.89 -8.21
C TYR A 344 -30.45 -8.21 -8.68
N ARG A 345 -30.95 -7.51 -9.72
CA ARG A 345 -32.35 -7.67 -10.20
C ARG A 345 -32.51 -8.60 -11.39
N ASN A 346 -31.42 -9.14 -11.94
CA ASN A 346 -31.47 -10.09 -13.06
C ASN A 346 -30.67 -11.37 -12.75
N PRO A 347 -31.28 -12.38 -12.11
CA PRO A 347 -30.79 -13.75 -12.21
C PRO A 347 -31.32 -14.34 -13.52
N CYS A 348 -30.67 -14.07 -14.64
CA CYS A 348 -30.85 -14.85 -15.86
C CYS A 348 -29.55 -15.59 -16.15
N PHE A 349 -29.45 -16.76 -15.53
CA PHE A 349 -28.64 -17.89 -16.01
C PHE A 349 -29.04 -18.24 -17.45
N PRO A 350 -28.12 -18.65 -18.33
CA PRO A 350 -28.39 -19.74 -19.25
C PRO A 350 -28.43 -21.09 -18.52
#